data_AF-A0A352PZK3-F1
#
_entry.id   AF-A0A352PZK3-F1
#
_cell.length_a   1.000
_cell.length_b   1.000
_cell.length_c   1.000
_cell.angle_alpha   90.00
_cell.angle_beta   90.00
_cell.angle_gamma   90.00
#
_symmetry.space_group_name_H-M   'P 1'
#
loop_
_entity.id
_entity.type
_entity.pdbx_description
1 polymer ?
#
loop_
_entity_poly.entity_id
_entity_poly.type
_entity_poly.pdbx_seq_one_letter_code
_entity_poly.pdbx_strand_id
1 'polypeptide(L)'
;EAGFPAASEEQYECVKRIAKEVQGPVITALARATNPKDFEIAWEVLKDAAQPRFHTFVPASRQYREHFLKKDALQTRELAVAAV
;
A
#
# COMPACT_ATOMS: atom_id res chain seq x y z
N GLU A 1 -7.97 -8.46 1.81
CA GLU A 1 -6.67 -7.78 1.97
C GLU A 1 -5.72 -8.73 2.70
N ALA A 2 -4.55 -8.97 2.12
CA ALA A 2 -3.61 -10.02 2.56
C ALA A 2 -2.55 -9.51 3.55
N GLY A 3 -2.24 -8.21 3.53
CA GLY A 3 -1.27 -7.62 4.47
C GLY A 3 -0.61 -6.34 3.97
N PHE A 4 0.46 -5.94 4.67
CA PHE A 4 1.28 -4.79 4.33
C PHE A 4 2.74 -5.23 4.09
N PRO A 5 3.09 -5.59 2.84
CA PRO A 5 4.35 -6.28 2.55
C PRO A 5 5.61 -5.42 2.79
N ALA A 6 5.50 -4.09 2.80
CA ALA A 6 6.63 -3.20 3.13
C ALA A 6 6.86 -3.03 4.64
N ALA A 7 6.04 -3.64 5.50
CA ALA A 7 6.17 -3.53 6.96
C ALA A 7 7.30 -4.41 7.53
N SER A 8 7.46 -5.63 7.01
CA SER A 8 8.51 -6.57 7.42
C SER A 8 8.67 -7.72 6.40
N GLU A 9 9.75 -8.47 6.53
CA GLU A 9 10.02 -9.66 5.69
C GLU A 9 8.93 -10.73 5.86
N GLU A 10 8.41 -10.90 7.08
CA GLU A 10 7.35 -11.88 7.35
C GLU A 10 6.04 -11.49 6.65
N GLN A 11 5.72 -10.20 6.59
CA GLN A 11 4.57 -9.70 5.84
C GLN A 11 4.78 -9.86 4.34
N TYR A 12 5.99 -9.59 3.84
CA TYR A 12 6.34 -9.79 2.43
C TYR A 12 6.11 -11.25 1.99
N GLU A 13 6.71 -12.20 2.70
CA GLU A 13 6.59 -13.62 2.37
C GLU A 13 5.15 -14.15 2.55
N CYS A 14 4.44 -13.70 3.58
CA CYS A 14 3.04 -14.06 3.80
C CYS A 14 2.13 -13.61 2.64
N VAL A 15 2.22 -12.33 2.25
CA VAL A 15 1.39 -11.78 1.16
C VAL A 15 1.73 -12.45 -0.17
N LYS A 16 3.03 -12.66 -0.46
CA LYS A 16 3.48 -13.33 -1.68
C LYS A 16 2.95 -14.75 -1.79
N ARG A 17 2.97 -15.50 -0.68
CA ARG A 17 2.43 -16.86 -0.63
C ARG A 17 0.92 -16.87 -0.85
N ILE A 18 0.18 -15.96 -0.20
CA ILE A 18 -1.27 -15.83 -0.39
C ILE A 18 -1.60 -15.48 -1.84
N ALA A 19 -0.88 -14.53 -2.44
CA ALA A 19 -1.07 -14.12 -3.83
C ALA A 19 -0.89 -15.28 -4.82
N LYS A 20 0.06 -16.18 -4.55
CA LYS A 20 0.35 -17.35 -5.38
C LYS A 20 -0.63 -18.51 -5.19
N GLU A 21 -1.05 -18.78 -3.95
CA GLU A 21 -1.81 -19.99 -3.60
C GLU A 21 -3.34 -19.80 -3.64
N VAL A 22 -3.83 -18.59 -3.35
CA VAL A 22 -5.27 -18.34 -3.18
C VAL A 22 -5.91 -17.92 -4.51
N GLN A 23 -6.90 -18.68 -4.95
CA GLN A 23 -7.68 -18.42 -6.16
C GLN A 23 -9.10 -17.97 -5.84
N GLY A 24 -9.68 -17.11 -6.68
CA GLY A 24 -11.05 -16.62 -6.55
C GLY A 24 -11.17 -15.15 -6.12
N PRO A 25 -10.71 -14.74 -4.93
CA PRO A 25 -10.85 -13.38 -4.46
C PRO A 25 -9.82 -12.43 -5.08
N VAL A 26 -10.10 -11.13 -4.97
CA VAL A 26 -9.11 -10.07 -5.23
C VAL A 26 -8.09 -10.06 -4.09
N ILE A 27 -6.82 -10.27 -4.41
CA ILE A 27 -5.73 -10.22 -3.44
C ILE A 27 -5.24 -8.77 -3.36
N THR A 28 -5.20 -8.23 -2.15
CA THR A 28 -4.91 -6.79 -1.92
C THR A 28 -3.74 -6.62 -0.96
N ALA A 29 -2.84 -5.70 -1.27
CA ALA A 29 -1.74 -5.30 -0.39
C ALA A 29 -1.79 -3.79 -0.10
N LEU A 30 -1.48 -3.43 1.15
CA LEU A 30 -1.41 -2.03 1.59
C LEU A 30 -0.09 -1.39 1.12
N ALA A 31 -0.14 -0.14 0.66
CA ALA A 31 1.03 0.67 0.32
C ALA A 31 0.83 2.13 0.72
N ARG A 32 1.80 2.76 1.39
CA ARG A 32 1.69 4.16 1.82
C ARG A 32 1.86 5.10 0.63
N ALA A 33 0.93 6.04 0.44
CA ALA A 33 1.08 7.10 -0.56
C ALA A 33 2.31 8.01 -0.28
N THR A 34 2.80 8.04 0.96
CA THR A 34 4.00 8.79 1.36
C THR A 34 5.31 8.09 0.96
N ASN A 35 5.28 6.84 0.49
CA ASN A 35 6.48 6.08 0.15
C ASN A 35 6.29 5.27 -1.16
N PRO A 36 6.74 5.79 -2.31
CA PRO A 36 6.61 5.11 -3.60
C PRO A 36 7.18 3.69 -3.63
N LYS A 37 8.25 3.43 -2.85
CA LYS A 37 8.86 2.10 -2.76
C LYS A 37 7.92 1.02 -2.21
N ASP A 38 6.91 1.41 -1.42
CA ASP A 38 5.90 0.46 -0.95
C ASP A 38 5.11 -0.15 -2.12
N PHE A 39 4.89 0.59 -3.21
CA PHE A 39 4.18 0.10 -4.40
C PHE A 39 5.01 -0.90 -5.21
N GLU A 40 6.33 -0.67 -5.32
CA GLU A 40 7.24 -1.62 -5.94
C GLU A 40 7.22 -2.96 -5.18
N ILE A 41 7.31 -2.90 -3.85
CA ILE A 41 7.25 -4.08 -2.99
C ILE A 41 5.87 -4.77 -3.09
N ALA A 42 4.78 -3.99 -3.07
CA ALA A 42 3.44 -4.52 -3.21
C ALA A 42 3.22 -5.20 -4.57
N TRP A 43 3.77 -4.65 -5.65
CA TRP A 43 3.71 -5.26 -6.98
C TRP A 43 4.46 -6.59 -7.01
N GLU A 44 5.67 -6.64 -6.46
CA GLU A 44 6.49 -7.85 -6.44
C GLU A 44 5.80 -9.04 -5.75
N VAL A 45 5.02 -8.78 -4.69
CA VAL A 45 4.28 -9.84 -3.99
C VAL A 45 2.91 -10.14 -4.61
N LEU A 46 2.28 -9.18 -5.30
CA LEU A 46 0.93 -9.35 -5.86
C LEU A 46 0.91 -9.85 -7.31
N LYS A 47 2.01 -9.72 -8.07
CA LYS A 47 2.05 -10.01 -9.52
C LYS A 47 1.62 -11.42 -9.92
N ASP A 48 1.68 -12.38 -8.99
CA ASP A 48 1.27 -13.77 -9.21
C ASP A 48 -0.24 -14.01 -8.91
N ALA A 49 -0.94 -13.05 -8.31
CA ALA A 49 -2.36 -13.15 -8.05
C ALA A 49 -3.19 -12.96 -9.33
N ALA A 50 -4.25 -13.75 -9.49
CA ALA A 50 -5.15 -13.64 -10.64
C ALA A 50 -5.86 -12.27 -10.72
N GLN A 51 -6.14 -11.66 -9.56
CA GLN A 51 -6.77 -10.35 -9.45
C GLN A 51 -6.03 -9.52 -8.38
N PRO A 52 -4.91 -8.84 -8.73
CA PRO A 52 -4.15 -8.03 -7.80
C PRO A 52 -4.79 -6.65 -7.57
N ARG A 53 -4.66 -6.09 -6.36
CA ARG A 53 -5.14 -4.75 -6.01
C ARG A 53 -4.19 -4.06 -5.03
N PHE A 54 -3.92 -2.78 -5.26
CA PHE A 54 -3.33 -1.92 -4.24
C PHE A 54 -4.41 -1.29 -3.37
N HIS A 55 -4.21 -1.30 -2.06
CA HIS A 55 -4.90 -0.43 -1.12
C HIS A 55 -3.88 0.64 -0.70
N THR A 56 -4.18 1.92 -0.93
CA THR A 56 -3.32 3.00 -0.48
C THR A 56 -4.04 3.96 0.46
N PHE A 57 -3.25 4.72 1.21
CA PHE A 57 -3.76 5.71 2.14
C PHE A 57 -2.77 6.86 2.32
N VAL A 58 -3.33 8.02 2.69
CA VAL A 58 -2.59 9.13 3.28
C VAL A 58 -3.44 9.73 4.41
N PRO A 59 -2.86 10.02 5.59
CA PRO A 59 -3.59 10.63 6.70
C PRO A 59 -4.26 11.96 6.33
N ALA A 60 -5.56 12.06 6.55
CA ALA A 60 -6.39 13.21 6.13
C ALA A 60 -6.85 14.10 7.29
N SER A 61 -6.45 13.87 8.54
CA SER A 61 -6.77 14.78 9.65
C SER A 61 -5.79 15.95 9.67
N ARG A 62 -6.28 17.16 9.99
CA ARG A 62 -5.44 18.37 10.06
C ARG A 62 -4.25 18.19 11.01
N GLN A 63 -4.54 17.70 12.22
CA GLN A 63 -3.52 17.46 13.24
C GLN A 63 -2.42 16.51 12.75
N TYR A 64 -2.78 15.42 12.05
CA TYR A 64 -1.78 14.48 11.56
C TYR A 64 -0.93 15.09 10.44
N ARG A 65 -1.58 15.73 9.45
CA ARG A 65 -0.88 16.36 8.33
C ARG A 65 0.10 17.44 8.77
N GLU A 66 -0.33 18.33 9.66
CA GLU A 66 0.47 19.48 10.09
C GLU A 66 1.61 19.06 11.03
N HIS A 67 1.37 18.15 11.98
CA HIS A 67 2.37 17.80 13.00
C HIS A 67 3.30 16.64 12.59
N PHE A 68 2.78 15.62 11.91
CA PHE A 68 3.56 14.41 11.58
C PHE A 68 4.04 14.40 10.13
N LEU A 69 3.18 14.73 9.17
CA LEU A 69 3.59 14.78 7.76
C LEU A 69 4.29 16.10 7.37
N LYS A 70 4.09 17.16 8.17
CA LYS A 70 4.56 18.53 7.88
C LYS A 70 4.11 18.99 6.49
N LYS A 71 2.84 18.71 6.15
CA LYS A 71 2.22 19.02 4.86
C LYS A 71 0.89 19.73 5.05
N ASP A 72 0.57 20.63 4.14
CA ASP A 72 -0.77 21.21 4.06
C ASP A 72 -1.77 20.24 3.37
N ALA A 73 -3.02 20.70 3.22
CA ALA A 73 -4.08 19.93 2.59
C ALA A 73 -3.84 19.66 1.09
N LEU A 74 -3.29 20.63 0.35
CA LEU A 74 -3.02 20.48 -1.09
C LEU A 74 -1.88 19.50 -1.33
N GLN A 75 -0.77 19.67 -0.60
CA GLN A 75 0.39 18.77 -0.67
C GLN A 75 0.02 17.33 -0.30
N THR A 76 -0.87 17.15 0.68
CA THR A 76 -1.35 15.81 1.05
C THR A 76 -2.28 15.22 0.01
N ARG A 77 -3.10 16.04 -0.65
CA ARG A 77 -3.91 15.61 -1.79
C ARG A 77 -3.02 15.20 -2.97
N GLU A 78 -1.94 15.91 -3.24
CA GLU A 78 -0.98 15.57 -4.29
C GLU A 78 -0.33 14.20 -4.05
N LEU A 79 0.02 13.88 -2.80
CA LEU A 79 0.48 12.52 -2.45
C LEU A 79 -0.57 11.46 -2.75
N ALA A 80 -1.84 11.72 -2.42
CA ALA A 80 -2.93 10.77 -2.71
C ALA A 80 -3.12 10.56 -4.20
N VAL A 81 -3.01 11.63 -5.01
CA VAL A 81 -3.14 11.54 -6.47
C VAL A 81 -1.96 10.81 -7.10
N ALA A 82 -0.73 11.06 -6.64
CA ALA A 82 0.47 10.39 -7.16
C ALA A 82 0.51 8.88 -6.86
N ALA A 83 -0.32 8.42 -5.93
CA ALA A 83 -0.41 7.02 -5.49
C ALA A 83 -1.44 6.18 -6.27
N VAL A 84 -2.15 6.77 -7.24
CA VAL A 84 -3.21 6.14 -8.05
C VAL A 84 -2.86 6.28 -9.53
#